data_AF-A0A6L3Z5F9-F1
#
_entry.id   AF-A0A6L3Z5F9-F1
#
_cell.length_a   1.000
_cell.length_b   1.000
_cell.length_c   1.000
_cell.angle_alpha   90.00
_cell.angle_beta   90.00
_cell.angle_gamma   90.00
#
_symmetry.space_group_name_H-M   'P 1'
#
loop_
_entity.id
_entity.type
_entity.pdbx_description
1 polymer ?
#
loop_
_entity_poly.entity_id
_entity_poly.type
_entity_poly.pdbx_seq_one_letter_code
_entity_poly.pdbx_strand_id
1 'polypeptide(L)'
;MVNWRKLEAMVDQKIGQSYGESVRLSFMKGQVADPAKPMIDITAVLHVGGDDSHAPGPTGTYRSRLSLGEAELFLDRSTYTGPLPQEGDKVRANDRDGKPWFEVASVSDRYSNLIVLKLGHS
;
A
#
# COMPACT_ATOMS: atom_id res chain seq x y z
N MET A 1 -23.90 -1.75 24.71
CA MET A 1 -23.35 -2.63 23.65
C MET A 1 -22.13 -1.93 23.08
N VAL A 2 -20.97 -2.59 23.06
CA VAL A 2 -19.72 -1.97 22.59
C VAL A 2 -19.81 -1.77 21.08
N ASN A 3 -19.47 -0.57 20.60
CA ASN A 3 -19.41 -0.28 19.18
C ASN A 3 -18.12 -0.85 18.60
N TRP A 4 -18.20 -2.08 18.06
CA TRP A 4 -17.03 -2.81 17.55
C TRP A 4 -16.30 -2.08 16.42
N ARG A 5 -17.02 -1.35 15.54
CA ARG A 5 -16.41 -0.56 14.45
C ARG A 5 -15.52 0.55 14.99
N LYS A 6 -15.92 1.16 16.11
CA LYS A 6 -15.11 2.18 16.79
C LYS A 6 -13.83 1.56 17.35
N LEU A 7 -13.89 0.34 17.89
CA LEU A 7 -12.71 -0.35 18.39
C LEU A 7 -11.75 -0.73 17.24
N GLU A 8 -12.27 -1.23 16.13
CA GLU A 8 -11.48 -1.54 14.93
C GLU A 8 -10.72 -0.30 14.45
N ALA A 9 -11.41 0.83 14.26
CA ALA A 9 -10.77 2.08 13.85
C ALA A 9 -9.69 2.56 14.84
N MET A 10 -9.91 2.39 16.15
CA MET A 10 -8.91 2.73 17.17
C MET A 10 -7.67 1.82 17.09
N VAL A 11 -7.85 0.53 16.78
CA VAL A 11 -6.74 -0.41 16.58
C VAL A 11 -5.94 -0.03 15.33
N ASP A 12 -6.62 0.19 14.20
CA ASP A 12 -5.99 0.59 12.93
C ASP A 12 -5.18 1.88 13.10
N GLN A 13 -5.76 2.88 13.77
CA GLN A 13 -5.07 4.14 14.06
C GLN A 13 -3.84 3.91 14.94
N LYS A 14 -3.94 3.04 15.96
CA LYS A 14 -2.80 2.74 16.82
C LYS A 14 -1.68 2.01 16.05
N ILE A 15 -2.04 1.09 15.16
CA ILE A 15 -1.08 0.41 14.27
C ILE A 15 -0.41 1.43 13.36
N GLY A 16 -1.18 2.30 12.70
CA GLY A 16 -0.67 3.38 11.85
C GLY A 16 0.34 4.28 12.55
N GLN A 17 0.06 4.66 13.81
CA GLN A 17 0.97 5.49 14.60
C GLN A 17 2.23 4.74 15.06
N SER A 18 2.16 3.42 15.26
CA SER A 18 3.25 2.65 15.86
C SER A 18 4.19 2.03 14.82
N TYR A 19 3.64 1.66 13.66
CA TYR A 19 4.32 0.93 12.58
C TYR A 19 4.32 1.67 11.25
N GLY A 20 3.72 2.87 11.19
CA GLY A 20 3.75 3.68 9.99
C GLY A 20 5.17 4.16 9.68
N GLU A 21 5.53 4.10 8.41
CA GLU A 21 6.74 4.69 7.88
C GLU A 21 6.41 5.84 6.93
N SER A 22 7.36 6.75 6.73
CA SER A 22 7.24 7.84 5.77
C SER A 22 7.27 7.29 4.34
N VAL A 23 6.21 7.56 3.58
CA VAL A 23 6.10 7.20 2.18
C VAL A 23 5.72 8.41 1.34
N ARG A 24 6.25 8.47 0.11
CA ARG A 24 5.82 9.44 -0.90
C ARG A 24 4.79 8.79 -1.81
N LEU A 25 3.62 9.40 -1.93
CA LEU A 25 2.66 9.10 -2.99
C LEU A 25 2.88 10.06 -4.16
N SER A 26 3.15 9.49 -5.33
CA SER A 26 3.28 10.19 -6.60
C SER A 26 2.13 9.79 -7.51
N PHE A 27 1.23 10.75 -7.77
CA PHE A 27 0.09 10.53 -8.64
C PHE A 27 0.52 10.67 -10.10
N MET A 28 0.16 9.69 -10.92
CA MET A 28 0.62 9.56 -12.29
C MET A 28 -0.56 9.68 -13.26
N LYS A 29 -0.29 10.24 -14.43
CA LYS A 29 -1.18 10.22 -15.58
C LYS A 29 -0.46 9.49 -16.70
N GLY A 30 -0.63 8.17 -16.74
CA GLY A 30 0.23 7.29 -17.53
C GLY A 30 1.61 7.18 -16.87
N GLN A 31 2.69 7.39 -17.62
CA GLN A 31 4.07 7.28 -17.10
C GLN A 31 4.67 8.63 -16.65
N VAL A 32 3.86 9.69 -16.57
CA VAL A 32 4.28 11.04 -16.18
C VAL A 32 3.52 11.47 -14.93
N ALA A 33 4.20 12.15 -14.00
CA ALA A 33 3.55 12.73 -12.82
C ALA A 33 2.42 13.67 -13.24
N ASP A 34 1.24 13.53 -12.63
CA ASP A 34 0.08 14.35 -12.91
C ASP A 34 0.30 15.77 -12.32
N PRO A 35 0.45 16.82 -13.15
CA PRO A 35 0.66 18.17 -12.64
C PRO A 35 -0.55 18.71 -11.88
N ALA A 36 -1.73 18.11 -12.04
CA ALA A 36 -2.94 18.49 -11.32
C ALA A 36 -3.01 17.92 -9.89
N LYS A 37 -2.19 16.91 -9.57
CA LYS A 37 -2.20 16.25 -8.25
C LYS A 37 -0.81 16.36 -7.62
N PRO A 38 -0.65 17.09 -6.50
CA PRO A 38 0.65 17.23 -5.86
C PRO A 38 1.12 15.89 -5.30
N MET A 39 2.42 15.62 -5.40
CA MET A 39 3.04 14.52 -4.66
C MET A 39 2.95 14.83 -3.16
N ILE A 40 2.62 13.83 -2.35
CA ILE A 40 2.47 14.00 -0.90
C ILE A 40 3.35 13.01 -0.16
N ASP A 41 3.99 13.48 0.90
CA ASP A 41 4.67 12.63 1.87
C ASP A 41 3.70 12.40 3.04
N ILE A 42 3.45 11.14 3.36
CA ILE A 42 2.53 10.73 4.43
C ILE A 42 3.16 9.64 5.29
N THR A 43 2.62 9.44 6.49
CA THR A 43 2.93 8.26 7.31
C THR A 43 1.89 7.19 7.06
N ALA A 44 2.31 6.01 6.62
CA ALA A 44 1.43 4.89 6.33
C ALA A 44 2.13 3.56 6.63
N VAL A 45 1.35 2.52 6.88
CA VAL A 45 1.91 1.19 7.15
C VAL A 45 2.20 0.54 5.80
N LEU A 46 3.49 0.32 5.53
CA LEU A 46 3.94 -0.38 4.33
C LEU A 46 4.46 -1.75 4.74
N HIS A 47 3.71 -2.78 4.34
CA HIS A 47 4.09 -4.17 4.52
C HIS A 47 4.76 -4.67 3.25
N VAL A 48 5.96 -5.25 3.36
CA VAL A 48 6.69 -5.81 2.22
C VAL A 48 7.07 -7.23 2.54
N GLY A 49 6.64 -8.17 1.70
CA GLY A 49 6.86 -9.60 1.88
C GLY A 49 5.58 -10.33 2.29
N GLY A 50 4.77 -10.67 1.29
CA GLY A 50 3.75 -11.72 1.43
C GLY A 50 4.39 -13.11 1.34
N ASP A 51 3.87 -14.06 2.13
CA ASP A 51 4.10 -15.50 1.92
C ASP A 51 3.17 -16.03 0.82
N ASP A 52 3.13 -15.36 -0.33
CA ASP A 52 2.32 -15.79 -1.46
C ASP A 52 3.14 -16.72 -2.34
N SER A 53 3.24 -17.97 -1.86
CA SER A 53 3.76 -19.09 -2.63
C SER A 53 2.86 -19.36 -3.85
N HIS A 54 3.10 -18.69 -4.97
CA HIS A 54 2.50 -19.05 -6.24
C HIS A 54 3.18 -20.29 -6.82
N ALA A 55 2.38 -21.30 -7.18
CA ALA A 55 2.87 -22.45 -7.94
C ALA A 55 3.19 -22.00 -9.38
N PRO A 56 4.44 -22.09 -9.86
CA PRO A 56 4.74 -21.85 -11.25
C PRO A 56 4.32 -23.06 -12.10
N GLY A 57 3.57 -22.81 -13.17
CA GLY A 57 3.26 -23.78 -14.22
C GLY A 57 1.92 -24.52 -14.08
N PRO A 58 1.44 -25.17 -15.17
CA PRO A 58 0.09 -25.74 -15.24
C PRO A 58 -0.19 -26.92 -14.29
N THR A 59 0.82 -27.48 -13.62
CA THR A 59 0.70 -28.74 -12.86
C THR A 59 1.24 -28.72 -11.43
N GLY A 60 1.64 -27.55 -10.89
CA GLY A 60 1.81 -27.37 -9.44
C GLY A 60 2.87 -28.24 -8.74
N THR A 61 3.78 -28.87 -9.48
CA THR A 61 4.73 -29.87 -8.93
C THR A 61 5.92 -29.26 -8.19
N TYR A 62 6.15 -27.94 -8.32
CA TYR A 62 7.24 -27.23 -7.65
C TYR A 62 6.70 -25.99 -6.93
N ARG A 63 6.91 -25.89 -5.60
CA ARG A 63 6.70 -24.65 -4.85
C ARG A 63 8.01 -23.86 -4.87
N SER A 64 8.22 -23.07 -5.91
CA SER A 64 9.30 -22.09 -5.91
C SER A 64 8.83 -20.87 -5.12
N ARG A 65 9.65 -20.40 -4.16
CA ARG A 65 9.41 -19.13 -3.47
C ARG A 65 9.71 -17.99 -4.44
N LEU A 66 8.80 -17.71 -5.36
CA LEU A 66 8.80 -16.47 -6.11
C LEU A 66 8.24 -15.40 -5.17
N SER A 67 9.14 -14.78 -4.39
CA SER A 67 8.84 -13.52 -3.73
C SER A 67 8.67 -12.47 -4.83
N LEU A 68 7.46 -12.40 -5.39
CA LEU A 68 7.08 -11.45 -6.42
C LEU A 68 6.83 -10.07 -5.82
N GLY A 69 7.64 -9.66 -4.83
CA GLY A 69 7.70 -8.29 -4.33
C GLY A 69 6.35 -7.69 -3.96
N GLU A 70 5.34 -8.50 -3.61
CA GLU A 70 4.04 -7.99 -3.27
C GLU A 70 4.16 -7.23 -1.95
N ALA A 71 3.89 -5.94 -2.05
CA ALA A 71 3.86 -5.02 -0.93
C ALA A 71 2.45 -4.46 -0.80
N GLU A 72 2.04 -4.16 0.42
CA GLU A 72 0.73 -3.58 0.70
C GLU A 72 0.92 -2.28 1.48
N LEU A 73 0.25 -1.23 1.04
CA LEU A 73 0.19 0.04 1.75
C LEU A 73 -1.20 0.23 2.35
N PHE A 74 -1.25 0.47 3.66
CA PHE A 74 -2.49 0.74 4.39
C PHE A 74 -2.57 2.22 4.73
N LEU A 75 -3.58 2.89 4.17
CA LEU A 75 -3.91 4.28 4.45
C LEU A 75 -5.12 4.33 5.39
N ASP A 76 -4.99 5.03 6.51
CA ASP A 76 -6.12 5.33 7.39
C ASP A 76 -6.97 6.44 6.77
N ARG A 77 -8.24 6.11 6.44
CA ARG A 77 -9.19 7.06 5.84
C ARG A 77 -9.47 8.28 6.70
N SER A 78 -9.38 8.15 8.03
CA SER A 78 -9.68 9.24 8.94
C SER A 78 -8.62 10.33 8.92
N THR A 79 -7.39 9.98 8.52
CA THR A 79 -6.24 10.90 8.47
C THR A 79 -5.79 11.22 7.04
N TYR A 80 -6.13 10.37 6.08
CA TYR A 80 -5.77 10.57 4.68
C TYR A 80 -6.59 11.69 4.03
N THR A 81 -5.91 12.77 3.65
CA THR A 81 -6.50 13.95 3.00
C THR A 81 -6.07 14.14 1.55
N GLY A 82 -5.29 13.20 1.02
CA GLY A 82 -4.78 13.24 -0.35
C GLY A 82 -5.81 12.81 -1.42
N PRO A 83 -5.51 13.04 -2.71
CA PRO A 83 -6.26 12.45 -3.81
C PRO A 83 -6.30 10.93 -3.70
N LEU A 84 -7.43 10.28 -4.03
CA LEU A 84 -7.49 8.81 -4.00
C LEU A 84 -6.45 8.22 -4.98
N PRO A 85 -5.54 7.34 -4.51
CA PRO A 85 -4.57 6.68 -5.38
C PRO A 85 -5.28 5.79 -6.42
N GLN A 86 -4.60 5.57 -7.54
CA GLN A 86 -5.08 4.76 -8.66
C GLN A 86 -3.98 3.83 -9.17
N GLU A 87 -4.37 2.84 -9.98
CA GLU A 87 -3.41 1.95 -10.63
C GLU A 87 -2.43 2.74 -11.51
N GLY A 88 -1.14 2.39 -11.42
CA GLY A 88 -0.04 3.09 -12.09
C GLY A 88 0.55 4.28 -11.30
N ASP A 89 -0.08 4.70 -10.19
CA ASP A 89 0.55 5.64 -9.25
C ASP A 89 1.81 5.01 -8.64
N LYS A 90 2.74 5.84 -8.15
CA LYS A 90 4.00 5.35 -7.56
C LYS A 90 4.09 5.67 -6.08
N VAL A 91 4.62 4.72 -5.33
CA VAL A 91 4.89 4.84 -3.90
C VAL A 91 6.38 4.73 -3.65
N ARG A 92 6.97 5.66 -2.90
CA ARG A 92 8.36 5.57 -2.44
C ARG A 92 8.41 5.33 -0.95
N ALA A 93 9.15 4.34 -0.48
CA ALA A 93 9.46 4.21 0.94
C ALA A 93 10.62 5.14 1.30
N ASN A 94 10.37 6.21 2.04
CA ASN A 94 11.39 7.23 2.33
C ASN A 94 12.36 6.78 3.43
N ASP A 95 11.87 5.95 4.37
CA ASP A 95 12.62 5.52 5.56
C ASP A 95 13.48 4.27 5.33
N ARG A 96 13.31 3.60 4.17
CA ARG A 96 14.08 2.40 3.82
C ARG A 96 15.35 2.72 3.04
N ASP A 97 16.38 1.92 3.27
CA ASP A 97 17.64 1.99 2.51
C ASP A 97 17.39 1.82 1.01
N GLY A 98 18.05 2.65 0.20
CA GLY A 98 17.84 2.71 -1.25
C GLY A 98 16.56 3.42 -1.68
N LYS A 99 15.67 3.76 -0.75
CA LYS A 99 14.40 4.47 -0.97
C LYS A 99 13.58 3.87 -2.12
N PRO A 100 13.22 2.58 -2.01
CA PRO A 100 12.63 1.81 -3.10
C PRO A 100 11.33 2.42 -3.59
N TRP A 101 11.08 2.24 -4.88
CA TRP A 101 9.84 2.62 -5.54
C TRP A 101 9.00 1.39 -5.80
N PHE A 102 7.71 1.55 -5.64
CA PHE A 102 6.69 0.58 -5.96
C PHE A 102 5.65 1.23 -6.86
N GLU A 103 5.00 0.42 -7.69
CA GLU A 103 3.87 0.83 -8.51
C GLU A 103 2.57 0.28 -7.92
N VAL A 104 1.52 1.11 -7.88
CA VAL A 104 0.21 0.69 -7.42
C VAL A 104 -0.40 -0.23 -8.47
N ALA A 105 -0.52 -1.51 -8.11
CA ALA A 105 -1.08 -2.55 -8.97
C ALA A 105 -2.60 -2.64 -8.84
N SER A 106 -3.15 -2.38 -7.65
CA SER A 106 -4.61 -2.25 -7.44
C SER A 106 -4.92 -1.47 -6.17
N VAL A 107 -6.14 -0.91 -6.11
CA VAL A 107 -6.64 -0.14 -4.97
C VAL A 107 -7.92 -0.76 -4.46
N SER A 108 -7.99 -1.03 -3.16
CA SER A 108 -9.18 -1.50 -2.48
C SER A 108 -9.68 -0.44 -1.50
N ASP A 109 -10.84 0.11 -1.80
CA ASP A 109 -11.57 1.09 -0.99
C ASP A 109 -12.83 0.46 -0.35
N ARG A 110 -12.88 -0.87 -0.24
CA ARG A 110 -14.04 -1.58 0.31
C ARG A 110 -14.09 -1.58 1.84
N TYR A 111 -12.96 -1.31 2.49
CA TYR A 111 -12.85 -1.28 3.94
C TYR A 111 -13.34 0.05 4.51
N SER A 112 -14.03 -0.01 5.64
CA SER A 112 -14.68 1.17 6.23
C SER A 112 -13.68 2.20 6.79
N ASN A 113 -12.52 1.75 7.28
CA ASN A 113 -11.51 2.59 7.91
C ASN A 113 -10.22 2.71 7.10
N LEU A 114 -9.97 1.77 6.18
CA LEU A 114 -8.72 1.68 5.44
C LEU A 114 -8.92 1.85 3.93
N ILE A 115 -7.89 2.36 3.27
CA ILE A 115 -7.68 2.21 1.84
C ILE A 115 -6.42 1.36 1.70
N VAL A 116 -6.53 0.24 0.99
CA VAL A 116 -5.42 -0.72 0.83
C VAL A 116 -4.92 -0.64 -0.60
N LEU A 117 -3.63 -0.37 -0.77
CA LEU A 117 -2.97 -0.40 -2.07
C LEU A 117 -2.16 -1.68 -2.16
N LYS A 118 -2.40 -2.49 -3.18
CA LYS A 118 -1.46 -3.55 -3.56
C LYS A 118 -0.40 -2.95 -4.45
N LEU A 119 0.84 -3.24 -4.13
CA LEU A 119 2.01 -2.67 -4.75
C LEU A 119 2.81 -3.77 -5.44
N GLY A 120 3.21 -3.48 -6.68
CA GLY A 120 4.10 -4.31 -7.46
C GLY A 120 5.43 -3.61 -7.73
N HIS A 121 6.31 -4.33 -8.42
CA HIS A 121 7.55 -3.79 -8.94
C HIS A 121 7.33 -3.26 -10.37
N SER A 122 7.87 -2.08 -10.67
CA SER A 122 7.94 -1.51 -12.03
C SER A 122 9.27 -1.82 -12.70
#